data_AF-A0A1I6XX46-F1
#
_entry.id   AF-A0A1I6XX46-F1
#
_cell.length_a   1.000
_cell.length_b   1.000
_cell.length_c   1.000
_cell.angle_alpha   90.00
_cell.angle_beta   90.00
_cell.angle_gamma   90.00
#
_symmetry.space_group_name_H-M   'P 1'
#
loop_
_entity.id
_entity.type
_entity.pdbx_description
1 polymer ?
#
loop_
_entity_poly.entity_id
_entity_poly.type
_entity_poly.pdbx_seq_one_letter_code
_entity_poly.pdbx_strand_id
1 'polypeptide(L)'
;MKLIFPTDPLISADIPSDYPIPPIGEEFYIRFETFVTDPEDWKKVKELLDGEGLTVERVEDGKIYLYEGQKVDLQGTLESAEYMPSIVQYWENHPETKPDGN
;
A
#
# COMPACT_ATOMS: atom_id res chain seq x y z
N MET A 1 -11.93 2.22 -2.78
CA MET A 1 -10.86 1.90 -3.75
C MET A 1 -10.30 0.54 -3.39
N LYS A 2 -9.78 -0.26 -4.33
CA LYS A 2 -9.33 -1.62 -4.03
C LYS A 2 -7.81 -1.75 -4.08
N LEU A 3 -7.18 -2.24 -3.01
CA LEU A 3 -5.80 -2.73 -3.04
C LEU A 3 -5.79 -4.16 -3.55
N ILE A 4 -4.86 -4.48 -4.45
CA ILE A 4 -4.62 -5.81 -4.99
C ILE A 4 -3.21 -6.23 -4.62
N PHE A 5 -3.08 -7.29 -3.84
CA PHE A 5 -1.79 -7.83 -3.41
C PHE A 5 -1.33 -8.93 -4.38
N PRO A 6 -0.02 -9.03 -4.67
CA PRO A 6 0.53 -9.94 -5.66
C PRO A 6 0.71 -11.38 -5.12
N THR A 7 -0.31 -11.96 -4.50
CA THR A 7 -0.29 -13.35 -3.98
C THR A 7 -0.93 -14.35 -4.95
N ASP A 8 -0.72 -15.65 -4.72
CA ASP A 8 -1.46 -16.73 -5.39
C ASP A 8 -2.33 -17.52 -4.39
N PRO A 9 -3.68 -17.48 -4.49
CA PRO A 9 -4.47 -16.56 -5.32
C PRO A 9 -4.32 -15.09 -4.88
N LEU A 10 -4.69 -14.16 -5.76
CA LEU A 10 -4.64 -12.71 -5.51
C LEU A 10 -5.53 -12.34 -4.32
N ILE A 11 -4.96 -11.62 -3.37
CA ILE A 11 -5.70 -11.01 -2.25
C ILE A 11 -6.13 -9.61 -2.65
N SER A 12 -7.30 -9.19 -2.17
CA SER A 12 -7.78 -7.83 -2.39
C SER A 12 -8.45 -7.26 -1.16
N ALA A 13 -8.22 -5.98 -0.87
CA ALA A 13 -8.80 -5.28 0.27
C ALA A 13 -9.40 -3.93 -0.18
N ASP A 14 -10.47 -3.51 0.48
CA ASP A 14 -11.09 -2.21 0.24
C ASP A 14 -10.48 -1.15 1.16
N ILE A 15 -10.07 -0.03 0.57
CA ILE A 15 -9.53 1.15 1.27
C ILE A 15 -10.33 2.42 0.93
N PRO A 16 -10.26 3.46 1.78
CA PRO A 16 -10.84 4.77 1.49
C PRO A 16 -10.37 5.30 0.14
N SER A 17 -11.29 5.84 -0.65
CA SER A 17 -10.98 6.40 -1.98
C SER A 17 -10.17 7.70 -1.91
N ASP A 18 -10.23 8.38 -0.77
CA ASP A 18 -9.51 9.60 -0.46
C ASP A 18 -8.13 9.34 0.16
N TYR A 19 -7.74 8.07 0.34
CA TYR A 19 -6.40 7.73 0.81
C TYR A 19 -5.34 8.23 -0.19
N PRO A 20 -4.32 8.97 0.27
CA PRO A 20 -3.28 9.47 -0.61
C PRO A 20 -2.51 8.30 -1.22
N ILE A 21 -2.47 8.25 -2.56
CA ILE A 21 -1.80 7.20 -3.30
C ILE A 21 -0.37 7.67 -3.61
N PRO A 22 0.67 6.92 -3.23
CA PRO A 22 2.03 7.26 -3.60
C PRO A 22 2.24 7.10 -5.11
N PRO A 23 3.26 7.76 -5.68
CA PRO A 23 3.64 7.56 -7.08
C PRO A 23 3.89 6.08 -7.42
N ILE A 24 3.70 5.74 -8.69
CA ILE A 24 4.11 4.41 -9.21
C ILE A 24 5.61 4.22 -8.94
N GLY A 25 5.98 3.04 -8.43
CA GLY A 25 7.33 2.68 -8.03
C GLY A 25 7.66 2.92 -6.55
N GLU A 26 6.83 3.65 -5.82
CA GLU A 26 7.06 3.98 -4.41
C GLU A 26 6.35 2.99 -3.47
N GLU A 27 6.84 2.89 -2.23
CA GLU A 27 6.26 2.04 -1.20
C GLU A 27 4.86 2.51 -0.78
N PHE A 28 3.95 1.56 -0.63
CA PHE A 28 2.59 1.81 -0.19
C PHE A 28 2.48 1.67 1.33
N TYR A 29 2.51 2.80 2.04
CA TYR A 29 2.37 2.82 3.48
C TYR A 29 0.90 2.88 3.87
N ILE A 30 0.39 1.83 4.51
CA ILE A 30 -0.93 1.81 5.18
C ILE A 30 -0.92 0.72 6.24
N ARG A 31 -1.79 0.81 7.24
CA ARG A 31 -2.03 -0.31 8.17
C ARG A 31 -2.82 -1.41 7.48
N PHE A 32 -2.13 -2.30 6.78
CA PHE A 32 -2.76 -3.39 6.01
C PHE A 32 -3.68 -4.28 6.85
N GLU A 33 -3.35 -4.53 8.11
CA GLU A 33 -4.16 -5.30 9.07
C GLU A 33 -5.57 -4.71 9.26
N THR A 34 -5.72 -3.39 9.13
CA THR A 34 -7.03 -2.71 9.23
C THR A 34 -7.96 -3.10 8.08
N PHE A 35 -7.41 -3.48 6.93
CA PHE A 35 -8.16 -3.70 5.68
C PHE A 35 -8.19 -5.16 5.24
N VAL A 36 -7.18 -5.95 5.59
CA VAL A 36 -7.11 -7.39 5.32
C VAL A 36 -7.65 -8.13 6.55
N THR A 37 -8.97 -8.32 6.60
CA THR A 37 -9.65 -8.90 7.78
C THR A 37 -9.65 -10.42 7.83
N ASP A 38 -9.41 -11.08 6.70
CA ASP A 38 -9.32 -12.54 6.65
C ASP A 38 -7.97 -12.99 7.24
N PRO A 39 -7.94 -13.91 8.23
CA PRO A 39 -6.70 -14.32 8.89
C PRO A 39 -5.71 -15.05 7.97
N GLU A 40 -6.19 -15.82 7.00
CA GLU A 40 -5.34 -16.55 6.06
C GLU A 40 -4.72 -15.60 5.04
N ASP A 41 -5.51 -14.64 4.55
CA ASP A 41 -5.04 -13.56 3.68
C ASP A 41 -4.05 -12.64 4.42
N TRP A 42 -4.36 -12.26 5.67
CA TRP A 42 -3.48 -11.42 6.46
C TRP A 42 -2.13 -12.08 6.69
N LYS A 43 -2.11 -13.40 6.94
CA LYS A 43 -0.86 -14.15 7.07
C LYS A 43 0.01 -14.01 5.81
N LYS A 44 -0.57 -14.18 4.62
CA LYS A 44 0.15 -14.05 3.35
C LYS A 44 0.65 -12.62 3.10
N VAL A 45 -0.20 -11.62 3.35
CA VAL A 45 0.19 -10.21 3.23
C VAL A 45 1.31 -9.87 4.20
N LYS A 46 1.26 -10.39 5.42
CA LYS A 46 2.32 -10.22 6.42
C LYS A 46 3.64 -10.86 5.96
N GLU A 47 3.60 -12.03 5.33
CA GLU A 47 4.80 -12.65 4.74
C GLU A 47 5.44 -11.77 3.65
N LEU A 48 4.63 -11.12 2.81
CA LEU A 48 5.13 -10.15 1.82
C LEU A 48 5.80 -8.94 2.50
N LEU A 49 5.16 -8.39 3.53
CA LEU A 49 5.68 -7.21 4.26
C LEU A 49 6.98 -7.48 5.03
N ASP A 50 7.21 -8.73 5.44
CA ASP A 50 8.44 -9.17 6.13
C ASP A 50 9.62 -9.40 5.16
N GLY A 51 9.30 -9.72 3.89
CA GLY A 51 10.29 -9.98 2.84
C GLY A 51 10.77 -8.71 2.13
N GLU A 52 10.05 -8.32 1.09
CA GLU A 52 10.35 -7.13 0.28
C GLU A 52 9.11 -6.22 0.28
N GLY A 53 9.27 -4.97 0.73
CA GLY A 53 8.16 -4.02 0.91
C GLY A 53 7.25 -3.90 -0.32
N LEU A 54 5.98 -3.55 -0.12
CA LEU A 54 5.00 -3.47 -1.21
C LEU A 54 5.06 -2.12 -1.90
N THR A 55 5.34 -2.10 -3.21
CA THR A 55 5.36 -0.88 -4.03
C THR A 55 4.17 -0.79 -4.98
N VAL A 56 3.80 0.44 -5.38
CA VAL A 56 2.73 0.64 -6.35
C VAL A 56 3.21 0.29 -7.75
N GLU A 57 2.63 -0.74 -8.35
CA GLU A 57 2.93 -1.09 -9.75
C GLU A 57 2.11 -0.24 -10.73
N ARG A 58 0.81 -0.11 -10.45
CA ARG A 58 -0.14 0.59 -11.33
C ARG A 58 -1.42 0.97 -10.58
N VAL A 59 -2.09 2.00 -11.08
CA VAL A 59 -3.39 2.47 -10.58
C VAL A 59 -4.35 2.59 -11.76
N GLU A 60 -5.37 1.73 -11.81
CA GLU A 60 -6.34 1.67 -12.91
C GLU A 60 -7.72 1.30 -12.38
N ASP A 61 -8.78 1.93 -12.92
CA ASP A 61 -10.19 1.62 -12.59
C ASP A 61 -10.51 1.58 -11.09
N GLY A 62 -9.94 2.49 -10.30
CA GLY A 62 -10.14 2.53 -8.85
C GLY A 62 -9.53 1.35 -8.09
N LYS A 63 -8.50 0.72 -8.69
CA LYS A 63 -7.69 -0.33 -8.09
C LYS A 63 -6.23 0.09 -8.07
N ILE A 64 -5.54 -0.27 -7.00
CA ILE A 64 -4.10 -0.11 -6.82
C ILE A 64 -3.51 -1.52 -6.81
N TYR A 65 -2.62 -1.79 -7.75
CA TYR A 65 -1.92 -3.05 -7.83
C TYR A 65 -0.56 -2.89 -7.19
N LEU A 66 -0.26 -3.76 -6.23
CA LEU A 66 1.00 -3.77 -5.51
C LEU A 66 1.94 -4.81 -6.12
N TYR A 67 3.23 -4.53 -6.06
CA TYR A 67 4.32 -5.43 -6.42
C TYR A 67 5.14 -5.76 -5.16
N GLU A 68 5.63 -6.99 -5.08
CA GLU A 68 6.52 -7.44 -4.01
C GLU A 68 7.94 -6.91 -4.27
N GLY A 69 8.43 -6.05 -3.38
CA GLY A 69 9.72 -5.38 -3.49
C GLY A 69 9.71 -4.10 -4.33
N GLN A 70 10.91 -3.59 -4.59
CA GLN A 70 11.10 -2.34 -5.31
C GLN A 70 11.35 -2.60 -6.80
N LYS A 71 10.42 -2.15 -7.64
CA LYS A 71 10.58 -2.26 -9.09
C LYS A 71 11.46 -1.12 -9.61
N VAL A 72 12.75 -1.40 -9.77
CA VAL A 72 13.80 -0.42 -10.14
C VAL A 72 13.46 0.34 -11.43
N ASP A 73 12.79 -0.33 -12.38
CA ASP A 73 12.32 0.26 -13.64
C ASP A 73 11.12 1.21 -13.50
N LEU A 74 10.43 1.20 -12.36
CA LEU A 74 9.25 2.03 -12.08
C LEU A 74 9.54 3.25 -11.21
N GLN A 75 10.80 3.53 -10.82
CA GLN A 75 11.16 4.74 -10.07
C GLN A 75 10.79 6.00 -10.88
N GLY A 76 9.59 6.52 -10.65
CA GLY A 76 9.06 7.71 -11.30
C GLY A 76 9.31 8.95 -10.44
N THR A 77 10.43 9.64 -10.70
CA THR A 77 10.69 11.11 -10.72
C THR A 77 10.01 12.11 -9.75
N LEU A 78 9.10 11.72 -8.86
CA LEU A 78 8.48 12.53 -7.83
C LEU A 78 9.11 12.13 -6.51
N GLU A 79 9.94 13.03 -5.98
CA GLU A 79 10.60 12.83 -4.69
C GLU A 79 9.53 12.53 -3.64
N SER A 80 9.66 11.41 -2.93
CA SER A 80 8.80 10.97 -1.83
C SER A 80 8.51 12.10 -0.82
N ALA A 81 9.35 13.15 -0.81
CA ALA A 81 9.19 14.44 -0.15
C ALA A 81 7.84 15.16 -0.37
N GLU A 82 7.18 15.02 -1.53
CA GLU A 82 5.87 15.68 -1.77
C GLU A 82 4.68 14.84 -1.30
N TYR A 83 4.84 13.51 -1.28
CA TYR A 83 3.81 12.57 -0.83
C TYR A 83 3.73 12.47 0.69
N MET A 84 4.89 12.40 1.36
CA MET A 84 4.99 12.18 2.81
C MET A 84 4.17 13.20 3.64
N PRO A 85 4.15 14.50 3.33
CA PRO A 85 3.30 15.46 4.05
C PRO A 85 1.81 15.15 3.94
N SER A 86 1.35 14.72 2.76
CA SER A 86 -0.08 14.44 2.49
C SER A 86 -0.56 13.23 3.26
N ILE A 87 0.24 12.15 3.31
CA ILE A 87 -0.10 10.95 4.08
C ILE A 87 -0.02 11.18 5.59
N VAL A 88 0.94 11.98 6.07
CA VAL A 88 1.01 12.35 7.48
C VAL A 88 -0.25 13.12 7.90
N GLN A 89 -0.67 14.10 7.10
CA GLN A 89 -1.89 14.86 7.37
C GLN A 89 -3.15 13.98 7.33
N TYR A 90 -3.20 12.99 6.43
CA TYR A 90 -4.28 12.01 6.40
C TYR A 90 -4.33 11.21 7.71
N TRP A 91 -3.19 10.70 8.19
CA TRP A 91 -3.10 9.95 9.45
C TRP A 91 -3.44 10.77 10.70
N GLU A 92 -3.25 12.09 10.68
CA GLU A 92 -3.73 12.95 11.79
C GLU A 92 -5.26 12.92 11.92
N ASN A 93 -5.98 12.79 10.80
CA ASN A 93 -7.43 12.70 10.78
C ASN A 93 -7.94 11.25 10.86
N HIS A 94 -7.14 10.28 10.41
CA HIS A 94 -7.47 8.85 10.31
C HIS A 94 -6.36 7.97 10.91
N PRO A 95 -6.11 8.06 12.23
CA PRO A 95 -5.00 7.36 12.89
C PRO A 95 -5.07 5.84 12.79
N GLU A 96 -6.26 5.26 12.55
CA GLU A 96 -6.47 3.83 12.36
C GLU A 96 -5.83 3.26 11.09
N THR A 97 -5.51 4.13 10.12
CA THR A 97 -4.89 3.78 8.83
C THR A 97 -3.37 3.90 8.86
N LYS A 98 -2.82 4.47 9.93
CA LYS A 98 -1.38 4.64 10.12
C LYS A 98 -0.72 3.30 10.46
N PRO A 99 0.32 2.87 9.73
CA PRO A 99 1.07 1.67 10.08
C PRO A 99 1.71 1.83 11.46
N ASP A 100 1.81 0.73 12.21
CA ASP A 100 2.55 0.71 13.45
C ASP A 100 4.00 1.12 13.17
N GLY A 101 4.45 2.21 13.80
CA GLY A 101 5.83 2.66 13.68
C GLY A 101 6.75 1.58 14.21
N ASN A 102 7.71 1.15 13.38
CA ASN A 102 8.82 0.30 13.81
C ASN A 102 9.70 1.03 14.84
#